data_AF-A0A4D4MXI2-F1
#
_entry.id   AF-A0A4D4MXI2-F1
#
_cell.length_a   1.000
_cell.length_b   1.000
_cell.length_c   1.000
_cell.angle_alpha   90.00
_cell.angle_beta   90.00
_cell.angle_gamma   90.00
#
_symmetry.space_group_name_H-M   'P 1'
#
loop_
_entity.id
_entity.type
_entity.pdbx_description
1 polymer ?
#
loop_
_entity_poly.entity_id
_entity_poly.type
_entity_poly.pdbx_seq_one_letter_code
_entity_poly.pdbx_strand_id
1 'polypeptide(L)'
;MGRSRGFWWSPDSDRLLVARVDDAPVRRWWISDPAHPEREPQRVAYPAAGTDNADVRLFVIGLDGVRTEVVWDRARYPYLAHVHWSEAGAPLILVQARDQLSQLFLAVDPDSGTTRMVHADEDRQWLDLFPGVPCWSPPDSSYGSPTRAVRGSSRWVNGR
;
A
#
# COMPACT_ATOMS: atom_id res chain seq x y z
N MET A 1 -5.03 -0.78 8.30
CA MET A 1 -3.70 -0.62 7.67
C MET A 1 -2.66 -0.27 8.74
N GLY A 2 -1.86 -1.24 9.20
CA GLY A 2 -0.81 -1.05 10.20
C GLY A 2 0.49 -0.46 9.64
N ARG A 3 0.39 0.49 8.71
CA ARG A 3 1.54 1.05 7.97
C ARG A 3 1.84 2.47 8.46
N SER A 4 2.98 2.65 9.12
CA SER A 4 3.48 3.96 9.59
C SER A 4 4.54 4.58 8.67
N ARG A 5 5.15 3.79 7.78
CA ARG A 5 6.22 4.23 6.87
C ARG A 5 5.66 4.75 5.55
N GLY A 6 6.29 5.81 5.01
CA GLY A 6 5.94 6.44 3.73
C GLY A 6 7.01 6.37 2.64
N PHE A 7 8.14 5.69 2.87
CA PHE A 7 9.18 5.50 1.86
C PHE A 7 9.95 4.19 2.05
N TRP A 8 10.57 3.64 1.01
CA TRP A 8 11.29 2.36 1.05
C TRP A 8 12.51 2.40 0.12
N TRP A 9 13.69 2.05 0.62
CA TRP A 9 14.93 1.99 -0.15
C TRP A 9 14.99 0.75 -1.04
N SER A 10 15.51 0.90 -2.26
CA SER A 10 15.92 -0.24 -3.09
C SER A 10 17.03 -1.04 -2.39
N PRO A 11 17.17 -2.34 -2.68
CA PRO A 11 18.23 -3.15 -2.09
C PRO A 11 19.62 -2.61 -2.46
N ASP A 12 19.77 -2.13 -3.70
CA ASP A 12 20.99 -1.53 -4.23
C ASP A 12 21.24 -0.10 -3.71
N SER A 13 20.33 0.45 -2.89
CA SER A 13 20.45 1.78 -2.27
C SER A 13 20.55 2.96 -3.24
N ASP A 14 20.10 2.78 -4.48
CA ASP A 14 20.16 3.77 -5.57
C ASP A 14 18.81 4.45 -5.86
N ARG A 15 17.71 3.94 -5.29
CA ARG A 15 16.35 4.42 -5.52
C ARG A 15 15.47 4.29 -4.27
N LEU A 16 14.40 5.08 -4.25
CA LEU A 16 13.36 5.06 -3.22
C LEU A 16 11.99 4.88 -3.86
N LEU A 17 11.13 4.07 -3.24
CA LEU A 17 9.69 4.21 -3.42
C LEU A 17 9.19 5.19 -2.35
N VAL A 18 8.44 6.21 -2.72
CA VAL A 18 7.94 7.27 -1.80
C VAL A 18 6.45 7.49 -2.00
N ALA A 19 5.69 7.32 -0.93
CA ALA A 19 4.27 7.61 -0.89
C ALA A 19 4.05 9.11 -0.70
N ARG A 20 3.32 9.73 -1.63
CA ARG A 20 2.77 11.08 -1.45
C ARG A 20 1.32 10.95 -1.02
N VAL A 21 0.98 11.62 0.07
CA VAL A 21 -0.39 11.65 0.62
C VAL A 21 -0.89 13.09 0.54
N ASP A 22 -2.02 13.30 -0.12
CA ASP A 22 -2.73 14.57 -0.16
C ASP A 22 -4.02 14.45 0.66
N ASP A 23 -4.07 15.17 1.78
CA ASP A 23 -5.18 15.16 2.73
C ASP A 23 -6.15 16.34 2.52
N ALA A 24 -6.00 17.11 1.43
CA ALA A 24 -6.92 18.19 1.07
C ALA A 24 -8.40 17.76 0.97
N PRO A 25 -8.77 16.58 0.39
CA PRO A 25 -10.17 16.17 0.32
C PRO A 25 -10.71 15.66 1.67
N VAL A 26 -9.84 15.37 2.65
CA VAL A 26 -10.26 14.80 3.92
C VAL A 26 -10.92 15.86 4.80
N ARG A 27 -12.12 15.56 5.28
CA ARG A 27 -12.87 16.44 6.18
C ARG A 27 -12.09 16.73 7.47
N ARG A 28 -12.26 17.94 7.99
CA ARG A 28 -11.61 18.39 9.21
C ARG A 28 -12.57 18.38 10.38
N TRP A 29 -12.14 17.80 11.50
CA TRP A 29 -12.83 17.83 12.78
C TRP A 29 -12.06 18.71 13.76
N TRP A 30 -12.77 19.24 14.75
CA TRP A 30 -12.20 20.00 15.85
C TRP A 30 -12.28 19.15 17.11
N ILE A 31 -11.13 18.88 17.71
CA ILE A 31 -11.01 18.06 18.91
C ILE A 31 -10.49 18.96 20.04
N SER A 32 -11.34 19.19 21.04
CA SER A 32 -10.96 19.90 22.27
C SER A 32 -10.11 18.98 23.16
N ASP A 33 -9.18 19.56 23.91
CA ASP A 33 -8.42 18.85 24.95
C ASP A 33 -9.10 19.06 26.32
N PRO A 34 -9.76 18.04 26.90
CA PRO A 34 -10.43 18.19 28.19
C PRO A 34 -9.49 18.51 29.35
N ALA A 35 -8.18 18.21 29.23
CA ALA A 35 -7.20 18.57 30.25
C ALA A 35 -6.75 20.04 30.17
N HIS A 36 -7.01 20.71 29.04
CA HIS A 36 -6.68 22.12 28.80
C HIS A 36 -7.85 22.84 28.10
N PRO A 37 -9.01 22.98 28.77
CA PRO A 37 -10.24 23.49 28.16
C PRO A 37 -10.15 24.95 27.69
N GLU A 38 -9.16 25.70 28.15
CA GLU A 38 -8.87 27.06 27.72
C GLU A 38 -8.24 27.15 26.32
N ARG A 39 -7.73 26.05 25.76
CA ARG A 39 -7.07 26.03 24.45
C ARG A 39 -8.07 25.92 23.31
N GLU A 40 -7.76 26.56 22.20
CA GLU A 40 -8.52 26.37 20.96
C GLU A 40 -8.49 24.89 20.53
N PRO A 41 -9.61 24.33 20.04
CA PRO A 41 -9.67 22.95 19.57
C PRO A 41 -8.70 22.68 18.43
N GLN A 42 -8.05 21.52 18.46
CA GLN A 42 -7.15 21.10 17.39
C GLN A 42 -7.93 20.69 16.15
N ARG A 43 -7.52 21.20 14.98
CA ARG A 43 -8.10 20.84 13.69
C ARG A 43 -7.39 19.62 13.10
N VAL A 44 -8.09 18.49 12.99
CA VAL A 44 -7.51 17.21 12.56
C VAL A 44 -8.19 16.72 11.27
N ALA A 45 -7.41 16.18 10.33
CA ALA A 45 -7.95 15.44 9.18
C ALA A 45 -8.51 14.10 9.65
N TYR A 46 -9.82 13.91 9.48
CA TYR A 46 -10.51 12.72 9.94
C TYR A 46 -11.35 12.10 8.81
N PRO A 47 -10.92 10.96 8.23
CA PRO A 47 -11.62 10.29 7.15
C PRO A 47 -12.80 9.47 7.70
N ALA A 48 -13.89 10.16 8.05
CA ALA A 48 -15.10 9.50 8.51
C ALA A 48 -15.64 8.54 7.43
N ALA A 49 -16.27 7.44 7.87
CA ALA A 49 -16.84 6.45 6.96
C ALA A 49 -17.79 7.11 5.93
N GLY A 50 -17.69 6.68 4.68
CA GLY A 50 -18.45 7.25 3.56
C GLY A 50 -17.97 8.61 3.05
N THR A 51 -16.93 9.21 3.63
CA THR A 51 -16.36 10.51 3.17
C THR A 51 -15.03 10.32 2.46
N ASP A 52 -14.49 11.34 1.80
CA ASP A 52 -13.27 11.15 1.00
C ASP A 52 -12.06 10.74 1.85
N ASN A 53 -11.29 9.79 1.30
CA ASN A 53 -9.98 9.44 1.82
C ASN A 53 -8.92 10.39 1.24
N ALA A 54 -7.73 10.40 1.84
CA ALA A 54 -6.58 11.08 1.24
C ALA A 54 -6.25 10.49 -0.15
N ASP A 55 -5.82 11.33 -1.09
CA ASP A 55 -5.27 10.86 -2.37
C ASP A 55 -3.85 10.34 -2.13
N VAL A 56 -3.65 9.04 -2.33
CA VAL A 56 -2.37 8.36 -2.13
C VAL A 56 -1.77 8.01 -3.48
N ARG A 57 -0.54 8.48 -3.70
CA ARG A 57 0.27 8.18 -4.87
C ARG A 57 1.61 7.59 -4.44
N LEU A 58 2.28 6.91 -5.35
CA LEU A 58 3.59 6.32 -5.12
C LEU A 58 4.53 6.74 -6.23
N PHE A 59 5.79 7.00 -5.89
CA PHE A 59 6.80 7.43 -6.83
C PHE A 59 8.08 6.66 -6.63
N VAL A 60 8.76 6.33 -7.72
CA VAL A 60 10.16 5.95 -7.72
C VAL A 60 10.98 7.24 -7.79
N ILE A 61 11.95 7.39 -6.89
CA ILE A 61 12.85 8.54 -6.83
C ILE A 61 14.28 8.03 -6.93
N GLY A 62 15.02 8.46 -7.95
CA GLY A 62 16.45 8.22 -8.09
C GLY A 62 17.28 9.21 -7.27
N LEU A 63 18.55 8.88 -7.00
CA LEU A 63 19.48 9.79 -6.31
C LEU A 63 19.82 11.06 -7.12
N ASP A 64 19.57 11.04 -8.42
CA ASP A 64 19.65 12.18 -9.34
C ASP A 64 18.44 13.14 -9.22
N GLY A 65 17.44 12.79 -8.39
CA GLY A 65 16.22 13.55 -8.19
C GLY A 65 15.14 13.28 -9.25
N VAL A 66 15.38 12.39 -10.22
CA VAL A 66 14.36 11.97 -11.18
C VAL A 66 13.24 11.26 -10.43
N ARG A 67 12.00 11.57 -10.80
CA ARG A 67 10.80 11.07 -10.15
C ARG A 67 9.84 10.47 -11.17
N THR A 68 9.52 9.20 -10.99
CA THR A 68 8.58 8.45 -11.84
C THR A 68 7.35 8.06 -11.03
N GLU A 69 6.15 8.39 -11.48
CA GLU A 69 4.91 7.97 -10.79
C GLU A 69 4.65 6.49 -11.04
N VAL A 70 4.39 5.74 -9.96
CA VAL A 70 3.89 4.37 -10.06
C VAL A 70 2.39 4.42 -10.30
N VAL A 71 1.94 3.86 -11.43
CA VAL A 71 0.55 3.99 -11.89
C VAL A 71 -0.23 2.68 -11.69
N TRP A 72 -1.36 2.77 -11.00
CA TRP A 72 -2.38 1.72 -10.89
C TRP A 72 -3.78 2.36 -10.88
N ASP A 73 -4.83 1.53 -10.92
CA ASP A 73 -6.21 1.97 -10.77
C ASP A 73 -6.51 2.42 -9.32
N ARG A 74 -6.15 3.66 -9.01
CA ARG A 74 -6.40 4.32 -7.72
C ARG A 74 -7.87 4.56 -7.44
N ALA A 75 -8.71 4.64 -8.47
CA ALA A 75 -10.14 4.84 -8.30
C ALA A 75 -10.80 3.58 -7.72
N ARG A 76 -10.41 2.40 -8.23
CA ARG A 76 -10.89 1.11 -7.71
C ARG A 76 -10.14 0.66 -6.45
N TYR A 77 -8.84 0.92 -6.37
CA TYR A 77 -7.97 0.49 -5.26
C TYR A 77 -7.26 1.69 -4.61
N PRO A 78 -8.00 2.50 -3.82
CA PRO A 78 -7.45 3.75 -3.25
C PRO A 78 -6.44 3.52 -2.12
N TYR A 79 -6.40 2.32 -1.54
CA TYR A 79 -5.52 2.03 -0.40
C TYR A 79 -4.21 1.40 -0.85
N LEU A 80 -3.09 2.11 -0.72
CA LEU A 80 -1.75 1.53 -0.80
C LEU A 80 -1.40 0.89 0.55
N ALA A 81 -1.64 -0.41 0.68
CA ALA A 81 -1.56 -1.13 1.94
C ALA A 81 -0.12 -1.56 2.28
N HIS A 82 0.61 -2.13 1.32
CA HIS A 82 2.00 -2.56 1.50
C HIS A 82 2.87 -2.20 0.30
N VAL A 83 4.15 -1.99 0.55
CA VAL A 83 5.19 -1.74 -0.46
C VAL A 83 6.42 -2.56 -0.05
N HIS A 84 7.00 -3.27 -0.99
CA HIS A 84 8.11 -4.18 -0.75
C HIS A 84 9.10 -4.13 -1.91
N TRP A 85 10.32 -3.67 -1.64
CA TRP A 85 11.46 -3.93 -2.52
C TRP A 85 11.92 -5.37 -2.34
N SER A 86 12.37 -6.00 -3.42
CA SER A 86 12.90 -7.35 -3.36
C SER A 86 14.18 -7.45 -4.16
N GLU A 87 15.15 -8.19 -3.64
CA GLU A 87 16.34 -8.61 -4.39
C GLU A 87 16.00 -9.70 -5.44
N ALA A 88 14.88 -10.39 -5.26
CA ALA A 88 14.50 -11.54 -6.09
C ALA A 88 13.75 -11.13 -7.38
N GLY A 89 13.33 -9.87 -7.50
CA GLY A 89 12.60 -9.40 -8.68
C GLY A 89 12.07 -7.97 -8.54
N ALA A 90 11.18 -7.58 -9.44
CA ALA A 90 10.56 -6.26 -9.45
C ALA A 90 9.91 -5.91 -8.09
N PRO A 91 9.91 -4.64 -7.66
CA PRO A 91 9.21 -4.22 -6.44
C PRO A 91 7.73 -4.59 -6.49
N LEU A 92 7.18 -4.94 -5.33
CA LEU A 92 5.79 -5.32 -5.18
C LEU A 92 5.03 -4.28 -4.37
N ILE A 93 3.79 -4.02 -4.77
CA ILE A 93 2.82 -3.25 -3.98
C ILE A 93 1.53 -4.05 -3.78
N LEU A 94 0.90 -3.86 -2.63
CA LEU A 94 -0.44 -4.35 -2.35
C LEU A 94 -1.39 -3.16 -2.30
N VAL A 95 -2.38 -3.16 -3.19
CA VAL A 95 -3.43 -2.14 -3.26
C VAL A 95 -4.79 -2.77 -2.97
N GLN A 96 -5.62 -2.10 -2.18
CA GLN A 96 -6.88 -2.65 -1.68
C GLN A 96 -8.07 -1.75 -2.04
N ALA A 97 -9.19 -2.37 -2.35
CA ALA A 97 -10.44 -1.69 -2.65
C ALA A 97 -11.04 -1.07 -1.39
N ARG A 98 -11.91 -0.08 -1.59
CA ARG A 98 -12.48 0.71 -0.49
C ARG A 98 -13.32 -0.12 0.48
N ASP A 99 -14.02 -1.11 -0.05
CA ASP A 99 -14.84 -2.08 0.69
C ASP A 99 -14.03 -3.18 1.37
N GLN A 100 -12.72 -3.26 1.08
CA GLN A 100 -11.79 -4.25 1.61
C GLN A 100 -12.15 -5.70 1.25
N LEU A 101 -12.95 -5.89 0.19
CA LEU A 101 -13.35 -7.20 -0.33
C LEU A 101 -12.45 -7.69 -1.45
N SER A 102 -11.66 -6.81 -2.06
CA SER A 102 -10.67 -7.16 -3.09
C SER A 102 -9.35 -6.44 -2.90
N GLN A 103 -8.26 -7.12 -3.26
CA GLN A 103 -6.91 -6.53 -3.25
C GLN A 103 -6.06 -7.12 -4.38
N LEU A 104 -5.12 -6.31 -4.88
CA LEU A 104 -4.19 -6.68 -5.94
C LEU A 104 -2.75 -6.60 -5.45
N PHE A 105 -1.97 -7.56 -5.91
CA PHE A 105 -0.52 -7.62 -5.76
C PHE A 105 0.06 -7.26 -7.11
N LEU A 106 0.73 -6.11 -7.19
CA LEU A 106 1.23 -5.55 -8.43
C LEU A 106 2.76 -5.52 -8.39
N ALA A 107 3.39 -5.96 -9.48
CA ALA A 107 4.81 -5.72 -9.73
C ALA A 107 4.97 -4.37 -10.42
N VAL A 108 5.93 -3.58 -9.95
CA VAL A 108 6.25 -2.24 -10.43
C VAL A 108 7.49 -2.30 -11.31
N ASP A 109 7.43 -1.70 -12.49
CA ASP A 109 8.64 -1.35 -13.26
C ASP A 109 9.20 -0.03 -12.70
N PRO A 110 10.42 -0.02 -12.10
CA PRO A 110 10.96 1.19 -11.48
C PRO A 110 11.33 2.31 -12.47
N ASP A 111 11.55 1.98 -13.74
CA ASP A 111 11.97 2.96 -14.75
C ASP A 111 10.76 3.65 -15.37
N SER A 112 9.71 2.88 -15.70
CA SER A 112 8.50 3.42 -16.31
C SER A 112 7.40 3.78 -15.32
N GLY A 113 7.43 3.21 -14.11
CA GLY A 113 6.35 3.32 -13.12
C GLY A 113 5.10 2.52 -13.48
N THR A 114 5.11 1.78 -14.59
CA THR A 114 3.99 0.92 -14.95
C THR A 114 3.86 -0.25 -13.99
N THR A 115 2.65 -0.79 -13.87
CA THR A 115 2.37 -1.93 -13.01
C THR A 115 1.79 -3.09 -13.80
N ARG A 116 2.16 -4.32 -13.41
CA ARG A 116 1.46 -5.54 -13.85
C ARG A 116 0.90 -6.28 -12.66
N MET A 117 -0.27 -6.89 -12.83
CA MET A 117 -0.83 -7.77 -11.81
C MET A 117 0.00 -9.05 -11.70
N VAL A 118 0.30 -9.45 -10.45
CA VAL A 118 0.95 -10.72 -10.10
C VAL A 118 -0.06 -11.66 -9.47
N HIS A 119 -0.94 -11.12 -8.62
CA HIS A 119 -1.95 -11.89 -7.91
C HIS A 119 -3.14 -11.00 -7.52
N ALA A 120 -4.30 -11.61 -7.32
CA ALA A 120 -5.51 -10.96 -6.84
C ALA A 120 -6.17 -11.84 -5.77
N ASP A 121 -6.62 -11.22 -4.68
CA ASP A 121 -7.49 -11.88 -3.70
C ASP A 121 -8.86 -11.20 -3.67
N GLU A 122 -9.88 -12.01 -3.41
CA GLU A 122 -11.26 -11.59 -3.18
C GLU A 122 -11.84 -12.39 -2.02
N ASP A 123 -12.62 -11.74 -1.16
CA ASP A 123 -13.38 -12.38 -0.09
C ASP A 123 -14.77 -11.73 0.03
N ARG A 124 -15.78 -12.51 0.43
CA ARG A 124 -17.17 -12.02 0.54
C ARG A 124 -17.45 -11.26 1.83
N GLN A 125 -16.58 -11.41 2.83
CA GLN A 125 -16.71 -10.79 4.14
C GLN A 125 -15.70 -9.66 4.29
N TRP A 126 -14.40 -9.98 4.15
CA TRP A 126 -13.30 -9.04 4.37
C TRP A 126 -11.93 -9.68 4.07
N LEU A 127 -10.94 -8.87 3.70
CA LEU A 127 -9.54 -9.28 3.53
C LEU A 127 -8.61 -8.69 4.59
N ASP A 128 -7.94 -9.57 5.32
CA ASP A 128 -6.86 -9.21 6.24
C ASP A 128 -5.58 -8.80 5.51
N LEU A 129 -4.89 -7.83 6.11
CA LEU A 129 -3.52 -7.46 5.73
C LEU A 129 -2.53 -8.21 6.62
N PHE A 130 -1.70 -9.05 6.02
CA PHE A 130 -0.71 -9.85 6.74
C PHE A 130 0.68 -9.18 6.70
N PRO A 131 1.41 -9.13 7.83
CA PRO A 131 2.82 -8.74 7.82
C PRO A 131 3.65 -9.65 6.92
N GLY A 132 4.70 -9.10 6.30
CA GLY A 132 5.64 -9.88 5.48
C GLY A 132 5.16 -10.20 4.05
N VAL A 133 3.93 -9.86 3.69
CA VAL A 133 3.44 -9.90 2.31
C VAL A 133 3.11 -8.48 1.81
N PRO A 134 3.25 -8.20 0.50
CA PRO A 134 3.69 -9.10 -0.55
C PRO A 134 5.20 -9.34 -0.52
N CYS A 135 5.66 -10.53 -0.89
CA CYS A 135 7.06 -10.85 -1.17
C CYS A 135 7.12 -11.89 -2.31
N TRP A 136 8.23 -11.95 -3.03
CA TRP A 136 8.44 -13.02 -4.01
C TRP A 136 8.73 -14.34 -3.29
N SER A 137 8.16 -15.45 -3.78
CA SER A 137 8.60 -16.78 -3.35
C SER A 137 10.07 -16.96 -3.73
N PRO A 138 10.85 -17.77 -3.01
CA PRO A 138 12.16 -18.21 -3.49
C PRO A 138 12.04 -18.90 -4.85
N PRO A 139 13.07 -18.84 -5.72
CA PRO A 139 13.08 -19.64 -6.94
C PRO A 139 12.98 -21.12 -6.59
N ASP A 140 12.07 -21.85 -7.25
CA ASP A 140 11.98 -23.30 -7.10
C ASP A 140 13.21 -23.94 -7.75
N SER A 141 13.79 -24.96 -7.12
CA SER A 141 15.05 -25.59 -7.57
C SER A 141 15.00 -26.24 -8.95
N SER A 142 13.83 -26.29 -9.59
CA SER A 142 13.62 -26.88 -10.91
C SER A 142 13.37 -25.87 -12.03
N TYR A 143 13.00 -24.63 -11.74
CA TYR A 143 12.77 -23.59 -12.76
C TYR A 143 13.17 -22.22 -12.19
N GLY A 144 14.19 -21.60 -12.79
CA GLY A 144 14.73 -20.32 -12.37
C GLY A 144 13.72 -19.16 -12.37
N SER A 145 14.07 -18.14 -11.58
CA SER A 145 13.36 -16.87 -11.33
C SER A 145 12.01 -17.00 -10.58
N PRO A 146 11.78 -16.17 -9.55
CA PRO A 146 10.54 -16.22 -8.80
C PRO A 146 9.39 -15.66 -9.63
N THR A 147 8.37 -16.49 -9.86
CA THR A 147 7.23 -16.13 -10.73
C THR A 147 5.99 -15.71 -9.97
N ARG A 148 5.94 -15.89 -8.65
CA ARG A 148 4.73 -15.73 -7.84
C ARG A 148 4.98 -14.94 -6.55
N ALA A 149 4.06 -14.04 -6.23
CA ALA A 149 4.01 -13.38 -4.93
C ALA A 149 3.38 -14.30 -3.88
N VAL A 150 3.95 -14.33 -2.68
CA VAL A 150 3.38 -15.01 -1.52
C VAL A 150 2.18 -14.19 -1.00
N ARG A 151 1.07 -14.87 -0.73
CA ARG A 151 -0.11 -14.31 -0.04
C ARG A 151 -0.13 -14.75 1.43
N GLY A 152 -0.69 -13.94 2.31
CA GLY A 152 -1.03 -14.38 3.67
C GLY A 152 -2.27 -15.27 3.61
N SER A 153 -2.24 -16.43 4.27
CA SER A 153 -3.41 -17.33 4.29
C SER A 153 -4.37 -16.95 5.40
N SER A 154 -5.54 -16.41 5.05
CA SER A 154 -6.73 -16.44 5.90
C SER A 154 -7.52 -17.73 5.61
N ARG A 155 -7.50 -18.71 6.52
CA ARG A 155 -8.61 -19.66 6.72
C ARG A 155 -8.49 -20.36 8.07
N TRP A 156 -9.19 -19.82 9.06
CA TRP A 156 -9.90 -20.63 10.05
C TRP A 156 -11.37 -20.25 9.95
N VAL A 157 -12.09 -20.92 9.04
CA VAL A 157 -13.55 -21.00 9.15
C VAL A 157 -13.81 -22.13 10.13
N ASN A 158 -13.97 -21.82 11.41
CA ASN A 158 -14.62 -22.75 12.34
C ASN A 158 -16.10 -22.80 11.95
N GLY A 159 -16.46 -23.80 11.16
CA GLY A 159 -17.84 -24.17 10.94
C GLY A 159 -18.38 -24.91 12.15
N ARG A 160 -19.19 -24.23 12.97
CA ARG A 160 -20.55 -24.58 13.41
C ARG A 160 -20.98 -23.70 14.56
#